data_AF-A0A085MFP6-F1
#
_entry.id   AF-A0A085MFP6-F1
#
_cell.length_a   1.000
_cell.length_b   1.000
_cell.length_c   1.000
_cell.angle_alpha   90.00
_cell.angle_beta   90.00
_cell.angle_gamma   90.00
#
_symmetry.space_group_name_H-M   'P 1'
#
loop_
_entity.id
_entity.type
_entity.pdbx_description
1 polymer ?
#
loop_
_entity_poly.entity_id
_entity_poly.type
_entity_poly.pdbx_seq_one_letter_code
_entity_poly.pdbx_strand_id
1 'polypeptide(L)'
;MTSMTVISYMEQLFLVIFLFSCKWLLSQTTYTRSPSAMPERIEVPEELVSWRQPFPSYYPPYWTAPCSFRYCDPEMNSTLEIRFNQKDRGIDRRMVRRLNGVKVYYKVSEGLPLNPLGRTGIAGRGHLPRWGPTHLVKVILVRKRHGHLKMEYLAAKDKLAFTDDVFSNFVDKLSNRKLSQRVIDAVRYSSQYRYRSDVAEKVLYKAEENAIKVIADTMPSPLDTDNAWIELSVYIIPCRMCKRFCKAVMEDSEIATKYEWSRRADNRTFFEMLRSLERLDEEEKANTVNHRITFRRYAHRSAQRRYKREIAFSATLMALYAIGAGFFIAGLWTPALGVIIGTTILALIFSFVKHLARRRP
;
A
#
# COMPACT_ATOMS: atom_id res chain seq x y z
N MET A 1 6.51 45.21 15.82
CA MET A 1 6.09 45.03 14.41
C MET A 1 7.21 44.34 13.62
N THR A 2 7.46 43.06 13.83
CA THR A 2 8.56 42.33 13.13
C THR A 2 8.32 40.81 13.11
N SER A 3 7.06 40.37 12.90
CA SER A 3 6.75 38.94 12.79
C SER A 3 5.90 38.58 11.57
N MET A 4 5.21 39.55 10.95
CA MET A 4 4.31 39.28 9.81
C MET A 4 4.94 39.40 8.42
N THR A 5 6.18 39.88 8.28
CA THR A 5 6.83 40.05 6.96
C THR A 5 7.74 38.89 6.54
N VAL A 6 8.18 38.04 7.47
CA VAL A 6 9.07 36.88 7.18
C VAL A 6 8.28 35.65 6.70
N ILE A 7 6.99 35.56 7.05
CA ILE A 7 6.11 34.46 6.64
C ILE A 7 5.75 34.56 5.15
N SER A 8 5.64 35.79 4.61
CA SER A 8 5.29 36.04 3.20
C SER A 8 6.39 35.63 2.19
N TYR A 9 7.67 35.82 2.54
CA TYR A 9 8.79 35.40 1.69
C TYR A 9 9.05 33.88 1.70
N MET A 10 8.70 33.19 2.79
CA MET A 10 8.81 31.73 2.90
C MET A 10 7.70 30.99 2.13
N GLU A 11 6.52 31.60 1.96
CA GLU A 11 5.42 31.07 1.15
C GLU A 11 5.69 31.19 -0.36
N GLN A 12 6.28 32.29 -0.82
CA GLN A 12 6.65 32.47 -2.24
C GLN A 12 7.84 31.58 -2.65
N LEU A 13 8.81 31.34 -1.76
CA LEU A 13 9.91 30.41 -2.02
C LEU A 13 9.43 28.95 -2.08
N PHE A 14 8.41 28.58 -1.28
CA PHE A 14 7.74 27.27 -1.34
C PHE A 14 6.96 27.08 -2.64
N LEU A 15 6.28 28.11 -3.15
CA LEU A 15 5.56 28.08 -4.43
C LEU A 15 6.49 27.92 -5.64
N VAL A 16 7.63 28.60 -5.66
CA VAL A 16 8.61 28.48 -6.76
C VAL A 16 9.31 27.11 -6.75
N ILE A 17 9.64 26.57 -5.57
CA ILE A 17 10.22 25.22 -5.42
C ILE A 17 9.19 24.12 -5.73
N PHE A 18 7.92 24.34 -5.40
CA PHE A 18 6.80 23.45 -5.73
C PHE A 18 6.50 23.43 -7.25
N LEU A 19 6.51 24.59 -7.92
CA LEU A 19 6.34 24.67 -9.37
C LEU A 19 7.52 24.04 -10.14
N PHE A 20 8.75 24.18 -9.63
CA PHE A 20 9.94 23.56 -10.23
C PHE A 20 9.95 22.03 -10.09
N SER A 21 9.40 21.50 -8.98
CA SER A 21 9.29 20.06 -8.74
C SER A 21 8.09 19.41 -9.45
N CYS A 22 7.01 20.15 -9.71
CA CYS A 22 5.90 19.72 -10.58
C CYS A 22 6.32 19.65 -12.06
N LYS A 23 7.17 20.57 -12.53
CA LYS A 23 7.75 20.52 -13.87
C LYS A 23 8.61 19.26 -14.10
N TRP A 24 9.27 18.78 -13.05
CA TRP A 24 10.08 17.55 -13.06
C TRP A 24 9.23 16.28 -13.07
N LEU A 25 8.11 16.23 -12.34
CA LEU A 25 7.24 15.05 -12.30
C LEU A 25 6.42 14.89 -13.59
N LEU A 26 5.98 16.00 -14.20
CA LEU A 26 5.32 16.00 -15.50
C LEU A 26 6.30 15.73 -16.67
N SER A 27 7.62 15.84 -16.46
CA SER A 27 8.62 15.46 -17.46
C SER A 27 8.97 13.97 -17.46
N GLN A 28 8.35 13.16 -16.59
CA GLN A 28 8.62 11.71 -16.51
C GLN A 28 7.67 10.86 -17.37
N THR A 29 6.77 11.46 -18.14
CA THR A 29 6.12 10.75 -19.25
C THR A 29 7.09 10.69 -20.43
N THR A 30 8.14 9.86 -20.33
CA THR A 30 8.85 9.33 -21.51
C THR A 30 9.97 8.39 -21.07
N TYR A 31 9.68 7.09 -21.03
CA TYR A 31 10.46 6.01 -21.68
C TYR A 31 9.80 4.67 -21.29
N THR A 32 9.37 3.82 -22.20
CA THR A 32 10.08 3.30 -23.38
C THR A 32 9.12 3.10 -24.55
N ARG A 33 9.67 3.22 -25.76
CA ARG A 33 9.02 3.16 -27.08
C ARG A 33 8.25 1.84 -27.28
N SER A 34 7.00 1.78 -26.80
CA SER A 34 6.00 0.84 -27.31
C SER A 34 5.52 1.39 -28.66
N PRO A 35 5.39 0.56 -29.71
CA PRO A 35 4.87 1.01 -31.01
C PRO A 35 3.42 1.52 -30.93
N SER A 36 2.72 1.25 -29.82
CA SER A 36 1.37 1.74 -29.54
C SER A 36 1.36 2.45 -28.17
N ALA A 37 0.98 3.72 -28.16
CA ALA A 37 0.76 4.49 -26.95
C ALA A 37 -0.45 3.93 -26.18
N MET A 38 -0.39 3.91 -24.86
CA MET A 38 -1.52 3.53 -24.02
C MET A 38 -2.72 4.44 -24.33
N PRO A 39 -3.92 3.89 -24.62
CA PRO A 39 -5.10 4.69 -24.88
C PRO A 39 -5.52 5.43 -23.60
N GLU A 40 -6.21 6.56 -23.79
CA GLU A 40 -6.76 7.33 -22.69
C GLU A 40 -7.81 6.52 -21.93
N ARG A 41 -7.80 6.62 -20.60
CA ARG A 41 -8.79 5.96 -19.75
C ARG A 41 -10.12 6.68 -19.88
N ILE A 42 -11.20 5.92 -20.00
CA ILE A 42 -12.54 6.52 -19.88
C ILE A 42 -12.77 6.96 -18.44
N GLU A 43 -13.41 8.13 -18.27
CA GLU A 43 -13.72 8.63 -16.95
C GLU A 43 -14.73 7.72 -16.24
N VAL A 44 -14.43 7.37 -15.00
CA VAL A 44 -15.31 6.57 -14.15
C VAL A 44 -15.77 7.41 -12.97
N PRO A 45 -17.07 7.78 -12.90
CA PRO A 45 -17.64 8.46 -11.74
C PRO A 45 -17.47 7.66 -10.45
N GLU A 46 -17.26 8.32 -9.31
CA GLU A 46 -16.97 7.68 -8.00
C GLU A 46 -17.95 6.57 -7.65
N GLU A 47 -19.21 6.89 -7.85
CA GLU A 47 -20.33 6.02 -7.53
C GLU A 47 -20.33 4.78 -8.42
N LEU A 48 -19.74 4.84 -9.61
CA LEU A 48 -19.67 3.75 -10.58
C LEU A 48 -18.34 3.01 -10.59
N VAL A 49 -17.35 3.42 -9.78
CA VAL A 49 -16.07 2.68 -9.62
C VAL A 49 -16.31 1.24 -9.17
N SER A 50 -17.28 1.02 -8.27
CA SER A 50 -17.56 -0.33 -7.77
C SER A 50 -18.17 -1.23 -8.82
N TRP A 51 -17.58 -2.42 -9.04
CA TRP A 51 -18.19 -3.49 -9.83
C TRP A 51 -19.59 -3.94 -9.36
N ARG A 52 -19.99 -3.59 -8.13
CA ARG A 52 -21.34 -3.88 -7.62
C ARG A 52 -22.40 -2.95 -8.20
N GLN A 53 -21.99 -1.80 -8.71
CA GLN A 53 -22.88 -0.82 -9.31
C GLN A 53 -23.00 -1.14 -10.80
N PRO A 54 -24.24 -1.28 -11.31
CA PRO A 54 -24.46 -1.47 -12.74
C PRO A 54 -23.96 -0.23 -13.48
N PHE A 55 -23.20 -0.45 -14.55
CA PHE A 55 -22.74 0.62 -15.44
C PHE A 55 -22.81 0.12 -16.89
N PRO A 56 -24.02 -0.01 -17.47
CA PRO A 56 -24.22 -0.66 -18.78
C PRO A 56 -23.53 0.05 -19.94
N SER A 57 -23.21 1.34 -19.79
CA SER A 57 -22.49 2.14 -20.78
C SER A 57 -20.96 2.10 -20.60
N TYR A 58 -20.45 1.29 -19.68
CA TYR A 58 -19.02 1.16 -19.43
C TYR A 58 -18.35 0.24 -20.45
N TYR A 59 -17.76 0.85 -21.48
CA TYR A 59 -17.01 0.17 -22.53
C TYR A 59 -15.58 0.71 -22.57
N PRO A 60 -14.70 0.30 -21.63
CA PRO A 60 -13.34 0.78 -21.58
C PRO A 60 -12.54 0.27 -22.79
N PRO A 61 -11.56 1.04 -23.30
CA PRO A 61 -10.63 0.53 -24.30
C PRO A 61 -9.89 -0.68 -23.75
N TYR A 62 -9.77 -1.73 -24.57
CA TYR A 62 -8.96 -2.90 -24.25
C TYR A 62 -7.53 -2.67 -24.72
N TRP A 63 -6.56 -2.80 -23.82
CA TRP A 63 -5.16 -2.60 -24.17
C TRP A 63 -4.19 -3.45 -23.33
N THR A 64 -3.23 -4.05 -24.03
CA THR A 64 -2.12 -4.79 -23.43
C THR A 64 -0.83 -4.40 -24.12
N ALA A 65 0.18 -4.01 -23.34
CA ALA A 65 1.50 -3.65 -23.85
C ALA A 65 2.31 -4.91 -24.25
N PRO A 66 3.27 -4.77 -25.18
CA PRO A 66 4.31 -5.77 -25.36
C PRO A 66 5.00 -6.09 -24.03
N CYS A 67 5.34 -7.37 -23.82
CA CYS A 67 5.93 -7.81 -22.57
C CYS A 67 7.32 -7.17 -22.35
N SER A 68 7.44 -6.36 -21.30
CA SER A 68 8.71 -5.76 -20.85
C SER A 68 9.39 -6.55 -19.72
N PHE A 69 8.74 -7.63 -19.26
CA PHE A 69 9.23 -8.51 -18.21
C PHE A 69 9.87 -9.76 -18.81
N ARG A 70 10.62 -10.50 -17.99
CA ARG A 70 11.21 -11.79 -18.41
C ARG A 70 10.15 -12.76 -18.93
N TYR A 71 8.97 -12.74 -18.34
CA TYR A 71 7.84 -13.56 -18.76
C TYR A 71 6.54 -12.86 -18.38
N CYS A 72 5.63 -12.73 -19.33
CA CYS A 72 4.27 -12.26 -19.11
C CYS A 72 3.27 -13.37 -19.45
N ASP A 73 2.10 -13.30 -18.86
CA ASP A 73 0.98 -14.15 -19.25
C ASP A 73 0.61 -13.90 -20.73
N PRO A 74 0.20 -14.94 -21.45
CA PRO A 74 -0.33 -14.76 -22.80
C PRO A 74 -1.69 -14.03 -22.75
N GLU A 75 -2.16 -13.58 -23.91
CA GLU A 75 -3.52 -13.09 -24.05
C GLU A 75 -4.55 -14.20 -23.75
N MET A 76 -5.75 -13.81 -23.28
CA MET A 76 -6.76 -14.76 -22.82
C MET A 76 -7.38 -15.62 -23.94
N ASN A 77 -7.18 -15.23 -25.21
CA ASN A 77 -7.55 -16.04 -26.37
C ASN A 77 -6.53 -17.16 -26.68
N SER A 78 -5.46 -17.28 -25.89
CA SER A 78 -4.50 -18.37 -26.02
C SER A 78 -5.06 -19.69 -25.47
N THR A 79 -4.47 -20.81 -25.90
CA THR A 79 -4.82 -22.16 -25.42
C THR A 79 -4.45 -22.41 -23.95
N LEU A 80 -3.82 -21.43 -23.29
CA LEU A 80 -3.35 -21.56 -21.93
C LEU A 80 -4.45 -21.19 -20.93
N GLU A 81 -5.07 -22.19 -20.33
CA GLU A 81 -6.01 -21.96 -19.23
C GLU A 81 -5.28 -21.47 -17.97
N ILE A 82 -5.63 -20.26 -17.53
CA ILE A 82 -5.11 -19.61 -16.32
C ILE A 82 -6.05 -19.85 -15.15
N ARG A 83 -5.52 -20.35 -14.03
CA ARG A 83 -6.32 -20.62 -12.82
C ARG A 83 -6.18 -19.50 -11.79
N PHE A 84 -7.17 -18.61 -11.74
CA PHE A 84 -7.23 -17.47 -10.82
C PHE A 84 -7.47 -17.86 -9.36
N ASN A 85 -7.17 -16.95 -8.44
CA ASN A 85 -7.35 -17.10 -6.98
C ASN A 85 -6.62 -18.33 -6.37
N GLN A 86 -5.60 -18.86 -7.04
CA GLN A 86 -4.77 -19.95 -6.55
C GLN A 86 -3.32 -19.84 -7.06
N LYS A 87 -2.46 -20.76 -6.62
CA LYS A 87 -1.14 -20.92 -7.24
C LYS A 87 -1.33 -21.70 -8.53
N ASP A 88 -0.77 -21.19 -9.62
CA ASP A 88 -0.90 -21.74 -10.95
C ASP A 88 0.46 -21.73 -11.65
N ARG A 89 0.98 -22.92 -11.98
CA ARG A 89 2.27 -23.11 -12.69
C ARG A 89 3.45 -22.31 -12.09
N GLY A 90 3.47 -22.18 -10.77
CA GLY A 90 4.52 -21.47 -10.06
C GLY A 90 4.31 -19.95 -9.95
N ILE A 91 3.18 -19.42 -10.43
CA ILE A 91 2.74 -18.04 -10.23
C ILE A 91 1.67 -18.05 -9.13
N ASP A 92 1.81 -17.20 -8.13
CA ASP A 92 0.81 -16.97 -7.10
C ASP A 92 -0.20 -15.96 -7.63
N ARG A 93 -1.38 -16.43 -8.04
CA ARG A 93 -2.46 -15.59 -8.57
C ARG A 93 -3.46 -15.20 -7.49
N ARG A 94 -3.12 -15.36 -6.20
CA ARG A 94 -3.97 -14.95 -5.07
C ARG A 94 -3.63 -13.52 -4.67
N MET A 95 -4.58 -12.78 -4.11
CA MET A 95 -4.22 -11.51 -3.47
C MET A 95 -3.34 -11.74 -2.24
N VAL A 96 -2.56 -10.73 -1.86
CA VAL A 96 -1.70 -10.87 -0.68
C VAL A 96 -2.54 -11.04 0.57
N ARG A 97 -2.16 -12.00 1.42
CA ARG A 97 -2.79 -12.16 2.73
C ARG A 97 -2.52 -10.90 3.57
N ARG A 98 -3.59 -10.25 4.01
CA ARG A 98 -3.53 -9.02 4.82
C ARG A 98 -2.86 -9.29 6.16
N LEU A 99 -2.31 -8.25 6.79
CA LEU A 99 -1.56 -8.38 8.06
C LEU A 99 -2.41 -8.96 9.21
N ASN A 100 -3.71 -8.69 9.21
CA ASN A 100 -4.66 -9.27 10.16
C ASN A 100 -4.99 -10.75 9.86
N GLY A 101 -4.33 -11.37 8.89
CA GLY A 101 -4.52 -12.76 8.51
C GLY A 101 -5.70 -13.00 7.56
N VAL A 102 -6.45 -11.96 7.16
CA VAL A 102 -7.59 -12.10 6.25
C VAL A 102 -7.10 -12.46 4.85
N LYS A 103 -7.75 -13.47 4.26
CA LYS A 103 -7.61 -13.81 2.84
C LYS A 103 -8.73 -13.11 2.08
N VAL A 104 -8.36 -12.42 1.00
CA VAL A 104 -9.30 -11.72 0.13
C VAL A 104 -9.24 -12.39 -1.23
N TYR A 105 -10.38 -12.47 -1.92
CA TYR A 105 -10.51 -13.06 -3.26
C TYR A 105 -11.09 -12.02 -4.21
N TYR A 106 -10.60 -12.01 -5.45
CA TYR A 106 -11.13 -11.14 -6.50
C TYR A 106 -12.12 -11.91 -7.35
N LYS A 107 -13.04 -11.18 -7.98
CA LYS A 107 -14.01 -11.77 -8.88
C LYS A 107 -13.36 -12.06 -10.22
N VAL A 108 -13.83 -13.11 -10.87
CA VAL A 108 -13.53 -13.41 -12.27
C VAL A 108 -14.85 -13.31 -13.03
N SER A 109 -14.87 -12.57 -14.13
CA SER A 109 -16.04 -12.35 -14.98
C SER A 109 -15.62 -12.56 -16.42
N GLU A 110 -16.36 -13.38 -17.16
CA GLU A 110 -16.05 -13.70 -18.58
C GLU A 110 -14.59 -14.18 -18.77
N GLY A 111 -14.11 -14.97 -17.82
CA GLY A 111 -12.73 -15.46 -17.81
C GLY A 111 -11.69 -14.43 -17.36
N LEU A 112 -12.02 -13.15 -17.22
CA LEU A 112 -11.07 -12.11 -16.80
C LEU A 112 -11.17 -11.79 -15.30
N PRO A 113 -10.05 -11.59 -14.60
CA PRO A 113 -10.07 -11.10 -13.23
C PRO A 113 -10.56 -9.65 -13.21
N LEU A 114 -11.27 -9.27 -12.16
CA LEU A 114 -11.74 -7.90 -11.94
C LEU A 114 -10.96 -7.27 -10.79
N ASN A 115 -10.40 -6.08 -11.04
CA ASN A 115 -9.64 -5.33 -10.07
C ASN A 115 -10.46 -5.10 -8.79
N PRO A 116 -9.96 -5.52 -7.61
CA PRO A 116 -10.71 -5.43 -6.36
C PRO A 116 -11.00 -3.99 -5.94
N LEU A 117 -10.26 -3.01 -6.45
CA LEU A 117 -10.49 -1.57 -6.20
C LEU A 117 -11.58 -0.97 -7.11
N GLY A 118 -11.97 -1.65 -8.18
CA GLY A 118 -13.05 -1.22 -9.07
C GLY A 118 -12.62 -1.02 -10.52
N ARG A 119 -13.50 -0.37 -11.27
CA ARG A 119 -13.27 0.10 -12.65
C ARG A 119 -12.21 1.18 -12.68
N THR A 120 -11.35 1.12 -13.68
CA THR A 120 -10.17 1.97 -13.85
C THR A 120 -10.19 2.78 -15.15
N GLY A 121 -11.20 2.55 -16.00
CA GLY A 121 -11.35 3.20 -17.30
C GLY A 121 -10.57 2.55 -18.43
N ILE A 122 -9.94 1.40 -18.21
CA ILE A 122 -9.20 0.64 -19.24
C ILE A 122 -9.22 -0.86 -18.92
N ALA A 123 -9.46 -1.69 -19.93
CA ALA A 123 -9.43 -3.15 -19.83
C ALA A 123 -8.13 -3.72 -20.43
N GLY A 124 -7.89 -5.02 -20.22
CA GLY A 124 -6.65 -5.70 -20.66
C GLY A 124 -5.59 -5.75 -19.56
N ARG A 125 -4.39 -6.27 -19.86
CA ARG A 125 -3.30 -6.33 -18.84
C ARG A 125 -2.57 -5.02 -18.65
N GLY A 126 -2.69 -4.10 -19.60
CA GLY A 126 -1.84 -2.93 -19.66
C GLY A 126 -0.36 -3.32 -19.70
N HIS A 127 0.44 -2.71 -18.82
CA HIS A 127 1.87 -2.96 -18.72
C HIS A 127 2.25 -4.14 -17.81
N LEU A 128 1.31 -4.69 -17.05
CA LEU A 128 1.63 -5.66 -16.01
C LEU A 128 1.87 -7.06 -16.60
N PRO A 129 2.77 -7.86 -16.00
CA PRO A 129 3.12 -9.17 -16.53
C PRO A 129 2.02 -10.20 -16.30
N ARG A 130 1.11 -10.00 -15.35
CA ARG A 130 0.11 -11.00 -14.94
C ARG A 130 -1.32 -10.49 -15.14
N TRP A 131 -2.21 -11.38 -15.56
CA TRP A 131 -3.64 -11.18 -15.36
C TRP A 131 -3.96 -11.27 -13.86
N GLY A 132 -4.64 -10.27 -13.33
CA GLY A 132 -5.00 -10.14 -11.93
C GLY A 132 -3.86 -9.54 -11.09
N PRO A 133 -3.56 -10.09 -9.90
CA PRO A 133 -2.56 -9.52 -9.01
C PRO A 133 -1.14 -9.74 -9.54
N THR A 134 -0.37 -8.65 -9.62
CA THR A 134 1.08 -8.65 -9.80
C THR A 134 1.72 -8.29 -8.46
N HIS A 135 2.50 -9.21 -7.89
CA HIS A 135 3.05 -9.03 -6.55
C HIS A 135 4.32 -8.21 -6.53
N LEU A 136 4.28 -7.15 -5.74
CA LEU A 136 5.38 -6.24 -5.50
C LEU A 136 5.93 -6.39 -4.10
N VAL A 137 7.20 -6.73 -3.98
CA VAL A 137 7.88 -6.83 -2.68
C VAL A 137 8.86 -5.68 -2.56
N LYS A 138 8.76 -4.92 -1.47
CA LYS A 138 9.71 -3.88 -1.10
C LYS A 138 10.33 -4.18 0.26
N VAL A 139 11.64 -4.01 0.36
CA VAL A 139 12.40 -4.20 1.60
C VAL A 139 12.94 -2.86 2.08
N ILE A 140 12.80 -2.59 3.36
CA ILE A 140 13.31 -1.37 4.00
C ILE A 140 14.31 -1.77 5.07
N LEU A 141 15.55 -1.31 4.94
CA LEU A 141 16.57 -1.52 5.95
C LEU A 141 16.43 -0.46 7.03
N VAL A 142 16.43 -0.87 8.29
CA VAL A 142 16.37 0.05 9.43
C VAL A 142 17.52 -0.20 10.40
N ARG A 143 18.11 0.87 10.94
CA ARG A 143 19.15 0.79 11.96
C ARG A 143 18.88 1.77 13.10
N LYS A 144 19.54 1.55 14.23
CA LYS A 144 19.61 2.52 15.31
C LYS A 144 20.88 3.35 15.13
N ARG A 145 20.77 4.67 15.19
CA ARG A 145 21.96 5.55 15.18
C ARG A 145 22.73 5.35 16.49
N HIS A 146 24.04 5.12 16.41
CA HIS A 146 24.89 4.98 17.59
C HIS A 146 24.77 6.24 18.48
N GLY A 147 24.59 6.06 19.80
CA GLY A 147 24.47 7.16 20.76
C GLY A 147 23.12 7.89 20.78
N HIS A 148 22.14 7.52 19.96
CA HIS A 148 20.83 8.18 19.92
C HIS A 148 19.67 7.18 20.04
N LEU A 149 18.52 7.64 20.55
CA LEU A 149 17.27 6.87 20.61
C LEU A 149 16.52 6.82 19.26
N LYS A 150 17.03 7.51 18.23
CA LYS A 150 16.38 7.65 16.93
C LYS A 150 16.72 6.48 15.99
N MET A 151 15.72 6.03 15.25
CA MET A 151 15.86 5.04 14.19
C MET A 151 16.25 5.75 12.90
N GLU A 152 16.88 5.03 11.98
CA GLU A 152 17.16 5.50 10.62
C GLU A 152 16.72 4.40 9.67
N TYR A 153 16.22 4.77 8.49
CA TYR A 153 15.98 3.84 7.41
C TYR A 153 16.86 4.18 6.21
N LEU A 154 17.14 3.20 5.37
CA LEU A 154 17.87 3.41 4.13
C LEU A 154 16.91 3.97 3.08
N ALA A 155 17.12 5.22 2.70
CA ALA A 155 16.32 5.96 1.72
C ALA A 155 17.07 6.04 0.40
N ALA A 156 16.35 6.05 -0.72
CA ALA A 156 16.95 6.47 -1.99
C ALA A 156 17.23 7.98 -1.94
N LYS A 157 18.38 8.42 -2.47
CA LYS A 157 18.76 9.84 -2.54
C LYS A 157 17.86 10.62 -3.50
N ASP A 158 17.49 9.96 -4.61
CA ASP A 158 16.60 10.48 -5.62
C ASP A 158 15.29 9.66 -5.69
N LYS A 159 14.29 10.20 -6.39
CA LYS A 159 13.08 9.43 -6.74
C LYS A 159 13.44 8.38 -7.79
N LEU A 160 13.80 7.19 -7.33
CA LEU A 160 14.06 6.05 -8.21
C LEU A 160 12.76 5.48 -8.76
N ALA A 161 12.74 5.17 -10.05
CA ALA A 161 11.70 4.34 -10.62
C ALA A 161 11.71 2.97 -9.95
N PHE A 162 10.57 2.28 -9.98
CA PHE A 162 10.45 0.95 -9.38
C PHE A 162 11.51 -0.03 -9.93
N THR A 163 11.79 0.04 -11.23
CA THR A 163 12.80 -0.78 -11.91
C THR A 163 14.23 -0.51 -11.44
N ASP A 164 14.49 0.70 -10.95
CA ASP A 164 15.80 1.14 -10.47
C ASP A 164 15.97 0.95 -8.96
N ASP A 165 14.87 0.72 -8.24
CA ASP A 165 14.89 0.46 -6.80
C ASP A 165 15.37 -0.98 -6.53
N VAL A 166 16.62 -1.11 -6.08
CA VAL A 166 17.25 -2.42 -5.80
C VAL A 166 16.57 -3.17 -4.67
N PHE A 167 15.86 -2.49 -3.77
CA PHE A 167 15.14 -3.13 -2.66
C PHE A 167 13.71 -3.50 -3.02
N SER A 168 13.36 -3.36 -4.29
CA SER A 168 12.03 -3.53 -4.85
C SER A 168 12.07 -4.63 -5.92
N ASN A 169 11.09 -5.52 -5.92
CA ASN A 169 11.08 -6.73 -6.74
C ASN A 169 9.65 -7.17 -7.09
N PHE A 170 9.39 -7.44 -8.37
CA PHE A 170 8.20 -8.18 -8.81
C PHE A 170 8.40 -9.69 -8.66
N VAL A 171 7.56 -10.34 -7.85
CA VAL A 171 7.68 -11.76 -7.54
C VAL A 171 6.51 -12.57 -8.07
N ASP A 172 6.80 -13.71 -8.67
CA ASP A 172 5.75 -14.68 -9.02
C ASP A 172 5.31 -15.51 -7.82
N LYS A 173 6.15 -15.66 -6.79
CA LYS A 173 5.85 -16.48 -5.61
C LYS A 173 6.02 -15.64 -4.35
N LEU A 174 4.91 -15.37 -3.64
CA LEU A 174 4.95 -14.68 -2.35
C LEU A 174 5.72 -15.45 -1.25
N SER A 175 5.84 -16.77 -1.39
CA SER A 175 6.60 -17.62 -0.47
C SER A 175 8.10 -17.68 -0.75
N ASN A 176 8.57 -17.08 -1.85
CA ASN A 176 9.99 -17.06 -2.20
C ASN A 176 10.76 -15.96 -1.44
N ARG A 177 12.05 -15.87 -1.74
CA ARG A 177 12.96 -14.81 -1.31
C ARG A 177 12.31 -13.42 -1.40
N LYS A 178 12.48 -12.64 -0.35
CA LYS A 178 11.98 -11.26 -0.22
C LYS A 178 12.95 -10.27 -0.86
N LEU A 179 14.23 -10.62 -0.90
CA LEU A 179 15.29 -9.80 -1.46
C LEU A 179 15.29 -9.88 -2.99
N SER A 180 15.62 -8.78 -3.65
CA SER A 180 15.89 -8.79 -5.09
C SER A 180 17.19 -9.53 -5.40
N GLN A 181 17.33 -10.00 -6.65
CA GLN A 181 18.57 -10.62 -7.10
C GLN A 181 19.77 -9.65 -6.97
N ARG A 182 19.55 -8.35 -7.22
CA ARG A 182 20.60 -7.31 -7.09
C ARG A 182 21.11 -7.21 -5.66
N VAL A 183 20.23 -7.25 -4.66
CA VAL A 183 20.63 -7.22 -3.23
C VAL A 183 21.32 -8.54 -2.82
N ILE A 184 20.86 -9.67 -3.34
CA ILE A 184 21.50 -10.97 -3.12
C ILE A 184 22.93 -10.96 -3.65
N ASP A 185 23.13 -10.45 -4.86
CA ASP A 185 24.43 -10.38 -5.53
C ASP A 185 25.36 -9.39 -4.82
N ALA A 186 24.86 -8.23 -4.39
CA ALA A 186 25.62 -7.27 -3.58
C ALA A 186 26.20 -7.91 -2.31
N VAL A 187 25.44 -8.80 -1.65
CA VAL A 187 25.95 -9.54 -0.48
C VAL A 187 26.94 -10.62 -0.91
N ARG A 188 26.62 -11.44 -1.92
CA ARG A 188 27.48 -12.56 -2.36
C ARG A 188 28.85 -12.09 -2.83
N TYR A 189 28.91 -10.97 -3.54
CA TYR A 189 30.16 -10.44 -4.12
C TYR A 189 30.86 -9.42 -3.22
N SER A 190 30.35 -9.17 -2.02
CA SER A 190 31.02 -8.28 -1.06
C SER A 190 32.40 -8.80 -0.67
N SER A 191 33.27 -7.90 -0.21
CA SER A 191 34.65 -8.22 0.18
C SER A 191 34.72 -9.35 1.21
N GLN A 192 33.72 -9.46 2.08
CA GLN A 192 33.64 -10.45 3.14
C GLN A 192 33.20 -11.84 2.68
N TYR A 193 32.49 -11.93 1.54
CA TYR A 193 31.71 -13.12 1.17
C TYR A 193 31.99 -13.67 -0.23
N ARG A 194 32.72 -12.95 -1.09
CA ARG A 194 33.02 -13.36 -2.47
C ARG A 194 33.62 -14.77 -2.60
N TYR A 195 34.41 -15.20 -1.60
CA TYR A 195 35.03 -16.53 -1.55
C TYR A 195 34.41 -17.44 -0.48
N ARG A 196 33.25 -17.07 0.09
CA ARG A 196 32.59 -17.76 1.21
C ARG A 196 31.09 -17.84 0.97
N SER A 197 30.71 -18.53 -0.10
CA SER A 197 29.32 -18.65 -0.55
C SER A 197 28.40 -19.25 0.51
N ASP A 198 28.87 -20.26 1.26
CA ASP A 198 28.13 -20.88 2.36
C ASP A 198 27.78 -19.87 3.47
N VAL A 199 28.70 -18.97 3.79
CA VAL A 199 28.50 -17.90 4.77
C VAL A 199 27.59 -16.82 4.22
N ALA A 200 27.72 -16.48 2.93
CA ALA A 200 26.85 -15.53 2.25
C ALA A 200 25.39 -15.98 2.31
N GLU A 201 25.11 -17.25 2.01
CA GLU A 201 23.75 -17.80 2.07
C GLU A 201 23.20 -17.80 3.50
N LYS A 202 24.00 -18.12 4.51
CA LYS A 202 23.58 -18.00 5.92
C LYS A 202 23.23 -16.57 6.31
N VAL A 203 23.99 -15.59 5.82
CA VAL A 203 23.71 -14.15 6.06
C VAL A 203 22.42 -13.71 5.38
N LEU A 204 22.21 -14.11 4.12
CA LEU A 204 20.98 -13.82 3.36
C LEU A 204 19.75 -14.48 4.00
N TYR A 205 19.85 -15.77 4.32
CA TYR A 205 18.79 -16.52 4.99
C TYR A 205 18.36 -15.83 6.29
N LYS A 206 19.34 -15.47 7.14
CA LYS A 206 19.06 -14.76 8.39
C LYS A 206 18.37 -13.42 8.16
N ALA A 207 18.77 -12.67 7.13
CA ALA A 207 18.13 -11.40 6.79
C ALA A 207 16.65 -11.58 6.40
N GLU A 208 16.35 -12.60 5.60
CA GLU A 208 14.97 -12.89 5.18
C GLU A 208 14.10 -13.45 6.32
N GLU A 209 14.67 -14.28 7.19
CA GLU A 209 13.99 -14.82 8.36
C GLU A 209 13.63 -13.72 9.36
N ASN A 210 14.52 -12.75 9.56
CA ASN A 210 14.30 -11.61 10.45
C ASN A 210 13.52 -10.45 9.79
N ALA A 211 13.06 -10.63 8.54
CA ALA A 211 12.31 -9.61 7.83
C ALA A 211 10.86 -9.55 8.33
N ILE A 212 10.46 -8.40 8.86
CA ILE A 212 9.13 -8.18 9.46
C ILE A 212 8.21 -7.59 8.39
N LYS A 213 7.14 -8.30 8.03
CA LYS A 213 6.13 -7.78 7.11
C LYS A 213 5.30 -6.70 7.82
N VAL A 214 5.24 -5.50 7.24
CA VAL A 214 4.54 -4.34 7.80
C VAL A 214 3.45 -3.76 6.91
N ILE A 215 3.44 -4.09 5.62
CA ILE A 215 2.34 -3.78 4.70
C ILE A 215 2.07 -5.03 3.85
N ALA A 216 0.80 -5.31 3.61
CA ALA A 216 0.33 -6.33 2.69
C ALA A 216 -1.07 -5.94 2.23
N ASP A 217 -1.16 -5.20 1.13
CA ASP A 217 -2.44 -4.73 0.59
C ASP A 217 -2.40 -4.55 -0.93
N THR A 218 -3.57 -4.31 -1.52
CA THR A 218 -3.70 -3.85 -2.90
C THR A 218 -3.27 -2.38 -2.95
N MET A 219 -2.33 -2.05 -3.81
CA MET A 219 -1.80 -0.69 -3.94
C MET A 219 -2.36 -0.05 -5.21
N PRO A 220 -3.09 1.08 -5.11
CA PRO A 220 -3.47 1.85 -6.29
C PRO A 220 -2.23 2.22 -7.11
N SER A 221 -2.26 1.95 -8.41
CA SER A 221 -1.17 2.24 -9.32
C SER A 221 -1.69 2.83 -10.63
N PRO A 222 -0.97 3.77 -11.27
CA PRO A 222 -1.27 4.18 -12.64
C PRO A 222 -1.15 3.02 -13.65
N LEU A 223 -0.49 1.92 -13.27
CA LEU A 223 -0.39 0.70 -14.06
C LEU A 223 -1.61 -0.21 -13.95
N ASP A 224 -2.51 0.04 -13.00
CA ASP A 224 -3.68 -0.79 -12.78
C ASP A 224 -4.69 -0.65 -13.92
N THR A 225 -5.20 -1.77 -14.39
CA THR A 225 -6.33 -1.84 -15.31
C THR A 225 -7.51 -2.50 -14.59
N ASP A 226 -8.61 -2.70 -15.32
CA ASP A 226 -9.73 -3.49 -14.82
C ASP A 226 -9.36 -4.96 -14.57
N ASN A 227 -8.28 -5.45 -15.22
CA ASN A 227 -7.93 -6.86 -15.25
C ASN A 227 -6.52 -7.19 -14.77
N ALA A 228 -5.72 -6.20 -14.38
CA ALA A 228 -4.40 -6.41 -13.79
C ALA A 228 -4.09 -5.29 -12.81
N TRP A 229 -3.49 -5.62 -11.66
CA TRP A 229 -3.18 -4.63 -10.63
C TRP A 229 -2.00 -5.01 -9.76
N ILE A 230 -1.51 -4.09 -8.93
CA ILE A 230 -0.39 -4.32 -8.03
C ILE A 230 -0.86 -4.73 -6.61
N GLU A 231 -0.29 -5.81 -6.08
CA GLU A 231 -0.38 -6.18 -4.66
C GLU A 231 0.96 -5.93 -3.98
N LEU A 232 1.02 -5.00 -3.04
CA LEU A 232 2.25 -4.59 -2.36
C LEU A 232 2.46 -5.38 -1.05
N SER A 233 3.68 -5.88 -0.85
CA SER A 233 4.21 -6.38 0.41
C SER A 233 5.45 -5.59 0.82
N VAL A 234 5.41 -4.91 1.96
CA VAL A 234 6.59 -4.22 2.52
C VAL A 234 7.15 -5.00 3.70
N TYR A 235 8.44 -5.25 3.69
CA TYR A 235 9.18 -5.88 4.77
C TYR A 235 10.25 -4.95 5.33
N ILE A 236 10.44 -5.00 6.64
CA ILE A 236 11.52 -4.30 7.34
C ILE A 236 12.59 -5.32 7.72
N ILE A 237 13.86 -5.01 7.44
CA ILE A 237 15.00 -5.75 7.96
C ILE A 237 15.74 -4.89 8.99
N PRO A 238 15.67 -5.24 10.30
CA PRO A 238 16.42 -4.54 11.33
C PRO A 238 17.92 -4.89 11.28
N CYS A 239 18.76 -3.93 10.91
CA CYS A 239 20.21 -4.08 10.85
C CYS A 239 20.84 -4.40 12.20
N ARG A 240 20.18 -4.09 13.32
CA ARG A 240 20.62 -4.55 14.66
C ARG A 240 20.70 -6.07 14.74
N MET A 241 19.75 -6.78 14.13
CA MET A 241 19.69 -8.25 14.10
C MET A 241 20.50 -8.84 12.93
N CYS A 242 20.66 -8.05 11.86
CA CYS A 242 21.27 -8.47 10.60
C CYS A 242 22.51 -7.62 10.23
N LYS A 243 23.41 -7.34 11.19
CA LYS A 243 24.56 -6.43 10.99
C LYS A 243 25.44 -6.81 9.80
N ARG A 244 25.75 -8.10 9.69
CA ARG A 244 26.57 -8.68 8.61
C ARG A 244 25.97 -8.46 7.22
N PHE A 245 24.65 -8.58 7.12
CA PHE A 245 23.89 -8.35 5.90
C PHE A 245 23.92 -6.86 5.54
N CYS A 246 23.49 -5.97 6.45
CA CYS A 246 23.43 -4.54 6.15
C CYS A 246 24.81 -3.94 5.84
N LYS A 247 25.87 -4.42 6.50
CA LYS A 247 27.24 -4.00 6.17
C LYS A 247 27.61 -4.39 4.74
N ALA A 248 27.40 -5.65 4.36
CA ALA A 248 27.74 -6.14 3.03
C ALA A 248 26.91 -5.48 1.91
N VAL A 249 25.62 -5.24 2.13
CA VAL A 249 24.79 -4.51 1.15
C VAL A 249 25.32 -3.09 0.91
N MET A 250 25.77 -2.42 1.97
CA MET A 250 26.32 -1.05 1.85
C MET A 250 27.77 -1.00 1.36
N GLU A 251 28.45 -2.15 1.19
CA GLU A 251 29.76 -2.21 0.52
C GLU A 251 29.62 -2.08 -1.01
N ASP A 252 28.44 -2.37 -1.56
CA ASP A 252 28.16 -2.20 -2.99
C ASP A 252 28.11 -0.71 -3.35
N SER A 253 28.95 -0.31 -4.30
CA SER A 253 29.12 1.10 -4.68
C SER A 253 27.92 1.67 -5.43
N GLU A 254 27.18 0.85 -6.19
CA GLU A 254 25.96 1.31 -6.88
C GLU A 254 24.87 1.62 -5.86
N ILE A 255 24.69 0.73 -4.87
CA ILE A 255 23.75 0.93 -3.77
C ILE A 255 24.18 2.12 -2.90
N ALA A 256 25.44 2.21 -2.50
CA ALA A 256 25.94 3.31 -1.68
C ALA A 256 25.85 4.68 -2.38
N THR A 257 25.96 4.70 -3.72
CA THR A 257 25.77 5.92 -4.51
C THR A 257 24.31 6.36 -4.52
N LYS A 258 23.36 5.43 -4.68
CA LYS A 258 21.93 5.74 -4.85
C LYS A 258 21.15 5.86 -3.54
N TYR A 259 21.67 5.34 -2.44
CA TYR A 259 20.96 5.28 -1.16
C TYR A 259 21.75 5.95 -0.02
N GLU A 260 21.02 6.51 0.95
CA GLU A 260 21.59 7.07 2.17
C GLU A 260 20.72 6.79 3.39
N TRP A 261 21.32 6.82 4.58
CA TRP A 261 20.57 6.70 5.82
C TRP A 261 19.84 7.98 6.13
N SER A 262 18.53 7.87 6.36
CA SER A 262 17.66 8.99 6.67
C SER A 262 18.17 9.79 7.87
N ARG A 263 18.24 11.12 7.76
CA ARG A 263 18.70 12.00 8.86
C ARG A 263 17.68 12.17 9.99
N ARG A 264 16.40 11.88 9.72
CA ARG A 264 15.27 12.03 10.66
C ARG A 264 14.45 10.74 10.66
N ALA A 265 14.56 9.93 11.71
CA ALA A 265 13.47 9.01 12.05
C ALA A 265 13.31 8.91 13.57
N ASP A 266 12.30 9.59 14.08
CA ASP A 266 11.60 9.09 15.26
C ASP A 266 10.56 8.05 14.82
N ASN A 267 9.98 7.32 15.77
CA ASN A 267 8.97 6.30 15.46
C ASN A 267 7.80 6.89 14.66
N ARG A 268 7.46 8.16 14.89
CA ARG A 268 6.35 8.87 14.25
C ARG A 268 6.60 9.13 12.76
N THR A 269 7.79 9.60 12.39
CA THR A 269 8.22 9.88 11.01
C THR A 269 8.31 8.59 10.18
N PHE A 270 8.75 7.48 10.79
CA PHE A 270 8.78 6.17 10.14
C PHE A 270 7.36 5.65 9.83
N PHE A 271 6.43 5.76 10.79
CA PHE A 271 5.02 5.43 10.55
C PHE A 271 4.30 6.45 9.65
N GLU A 272 4.78 7.69 9.56
CA GLU A 272 4.30 8.70 8.61
C GLU A 272 4.82 8.44 7.20
N MET A 273 6.03 7.89 7.03
CA MET A 273 6.55 7.39 5.74
C MET A 273 5.81 6.12 5.28
N LEU A 274 5.55 5.18 6.19
CA LEU A 274 4.70 4.01 5.88
C LEU A 274 3.28 4.46 5.49
N ARG A 275 2.73 5.48 6.17
CA ARG A 275 1.46 6.13 5.79
C ARG A 275 1.56 7.01 4.54
N SER A 276 2.74 7.52 4.17
CA SER A 276 2.92 8.30 2.95
C SER A 276 2.95 7.41 1.72
N LEU A 277 3.41 6.16 1.84
CA LEU A 277 3.22 5.12 0.83
C LEU A 277 1.74 4.78 0.63
N GLU A 278 0.90 4.90 1.67
CA GLU A 278 -0.57 4.79 1.59
C GLU A 278 -1.25 6.06 1.06
N ARG A 279 -0.61 7.24 1.14
CA ARG A 279 -1.16 8.56 0.76
C ARG A 279 -0.69 9.09 -0.59
N LEU A 280 -0.04 8.26 -1.41
CA LEU A 280 0.28 8.55 -2.81
C LEU A 280 -0.96 8.82 -3.70
N ASP A 281 -2.16 8.86 -3.12
CA ASP A 281 -3.44 8.99 -3.81
C ASP A 281 -4.25 10.26 -3.41
N GLU A 282 -3.92 10.99 -2.33
CA GLU A 282 -4.86 11.99 -1.75
C GLU A 282 -4.63 13.46 -2.15
N GLU A 283 -3.46 13.88 -2.62
CA GLU A 283 -3.15 15.30 -2.90
C GLU A 283 -3.17 15.70 -4.39
N GLU A 284 -3.16 14.73 -5.31
CA GLU A 284 -3.26 14.99 -6.76
C GLU A 284 -4.66 15.47 -7.20
N LYS A 285 -5.70 15.16 -6.40
CA LYS A 285 -7.11 15.39 -6.74
C LYS A 285 -7.60 16.83 -6.61
N ALA A 286 -6.79 17.75 -6.09
CA ALA A 286 -7.24 19.11 -5.80
C ALA A 286 -6.90 20.14 -6.90
N ASN A 287 -5.86 19.92 -7.72
CA ASN A 287 -5.24 21.00 -8.50
C ASN A 287 -5.21 20.82 -10.03
N THR A 288 -5.87 19.80 -10.58
CA THR A 288 -6.07 19.66 -12.04
C THR A 288 -7.55 19.59 -12.36
N VAL A 289 -8.11 20.74 -12.74
CA VAL A 289 -9.38 20.82 -13.47
C VAL A 289 -9.14 20.19 -14.84
N ASN A 290 -9.27 18.86 -14.90
CA ASN A 290 -9.57 18.00 -16.07
C ASN A 290 -9.32 16.51 -15.82
N HIS A 291 -8.92 16.08 -14.62
CA HIS A 291 -8.82 14.65 -14.27
C HIS A 291 -9.73 14.32 -13.08
N ARG A 292 -11.05 14.23 -13.31
CA ARG A 292 -12.05 13.93 -12.27
C ARG A 292 -12.36 12.44 -12.12
N ILE A 293 -11.37 11.55 -12.26
CA ILE A 293 -11.55 10.14 -11.87
C ILE A 293 -11.55 10.05 -10.34
N THR A 294 -12.68 9.62 -9.81
CA THR A 294 -13.03 9.88 -8.42
C THR A 294 -12.48 8.79 -7.52
N PHE A 295 -11.38 9.10 -6.83
CA PHE A 295 -10.62 8.11 -6.06
C PHE A 295 -10.61 8.43 -4.54
N ARG A 296 -11.51 9.29 -4.02
CA ARG A 296 -11.35 9.86 -2.66
C ARG A 296 -12.17 9.20 -1.54
N ARG A 297 -12.93 8.12 -1.78
CA ARG A 297 -13.79 7.56 -0.71
C ARG A 297 -13.79 6.04 -0.54
N TYR A 298 -13.14 5.25 -1.38
CA TYR A 298 -13.39 3.80 -1.34
C TYR A 298 -12.71 3.08 -0.17
N ALA A 299 -11.43 3.37 0.11
CA ALA A 299 -10.70 2.79 1.24
C ALA A 299 -11.19 3.33 2.60
N HIS A 300 -11.55 4.62 2.65
CA HIS A 300 -12.00 5.25 3.89
C HIS A 300 -13.47 4.91 4.23
N ARG A 301 -14.39 4.71 3.27
CA ARG A 301 -15.82 4.47 3.57
C ARG A 301 -16.12 3.15 4.27
N SER A 302 -15.42 2.05 3.98
CA SER A 302 -15.75 0.75 4.59
C SER A 302 -15.27 0.66 6.05
N ALA A 303 -14.05 1.13 6.33
CA ALA A 303 -13.49 1.23 7.68
C ALA A 303 -14.15 2.35 8.51
N GLN A 304 -14.37 3.54 7.92
CA GLN A 304 -15.00 4.67 8.61
C GLN A 304 -16.50 4.47 8.85
N ARG A 305 -17.25 3.73 8.00
CA ARG A 305 -18.66 3.39 8.33
C ARG A 305 -18.75 2.46 9.53
N ARG A 306 -17.85 1.47 9.62
CA ARG A 306 -17.81 0.56 10.78
C ARG A 306 -17.42 1.32 12.05
N TYR A 307 -16.40 2.16 11.97
CA TYR A 307 -15.91 2.97 13.09
C TYR A 307 -16.87 4.10 13.50
N LYS A 308 -17.50 4.82 12.56
CA LYS A 308 -18.52 5.86 12.84
C LYS A 308 -19.77 5.28 13.49
N ARG A 309 -20.23 4.08 13.08
CA ARG A 309 -21.36 3.41 13.74
C ARG A 309 -21.03 3.03 15.18
N GLU A 310 -19.81 2.57 15.45
CA GLU A 310 -19.38 2.24 16.83
C GLU A 310 -19.19 3.48 17.70
N ILE A 311 -18.63 4.57 17.16
CA ILE A 311 -18.53 5.85 17.88
C ILE A 311 -19.90 6.47 18.12
N ALA A 312 -20.78 6.48 17.11
CA ALA A 312 -22.12 7.03 17.26
C ALA A 312 -22.92 6.27 18.32
N PHE A 313 -22.88 4.93 18.32
CA PHE A 313 -23.54 4.11 19.33
C PHE A 313 -22.97 4.38 20.74
N SER A 314 -21.65 4.51 20.87
CA SER A 314 -21.00 4.82 22.15
C SER A 314 -21.37 6.22 22.65
N ALA A 315 -21.44 7.21 21.76
CA ALA A 315 -21.84 8.57 22.10
C ALA A 315 -23.32 8.66 22.51
N THR A 316 -24.21 7.92 21.81
CA THR A 316 -25.63 7.83 22.18
C THR A 316 -25.81 7.18 23.55
N LEU A 317 -25.04 6.13 23.86
CA LEU A 317 -25.09 5.48 25.17
C LEU A 317 -24.66 6.42 26.30
N MET A 318 -23.58 7.18 26.09
CA MET A 318 -23.11 8.19 27.05
C MET A 318 -24.13 9.31 27.26
N ALA A 319 -24.80 9.76 26.19
CA ALA A 319 -25.85 10.77 26.29
C ALA A 319 -27.06 10.25 27.09
N LEU A 320 -27.52 9.02 26.82
CA LEU A 320 -28.62 8.41 27.56
C LEU A 320 -28.26 8.20 29.04
N TYR A 321 -27.02 7.83 29.33
CA TYR A 321 -26.54 7.70 30.70
C TYR A 321 -26.52 9.04 31.44
N ALA A 322 -26.10 10.12 30.77
CA ALA A 322 -26.13 11.48 31.30
C ALA A 322 -27.56 11.97 31.57
N ILE A 323 -28.52 11.62 30.71
CA ILE A 323 -29.95 11.90 30.92
C ILE A 323 -30.48 11.17 32.16
N GLY A 324 -30.15 9.88 32.31
CA GLY A 324 -30.50 9.09 33.50
C GLY A 324 -29.93 9.69 34.78
N ALA A 325 -28.65 10.12 34.77
CA ALA A 325 -28.01 10.80 35.88
C ALA A 325 -28.66 12.17 36.18
N GLY A 326 -29.09 12.92 35.16
CA GLY A 326 -29.82 14.17 35.31
C GLY A 326 -31.17 13.98 36.03
N PHE A 327 -31.94 12.96 35.65
CA PHE A 327 -33.18 12.61 36.36
C PHE A 327 -32.93 12.19 37.81
N PHE A 328 -31.81 11.51 38.08
CA PHE A 328 -31.41 11.11 39.43
C PHE A 328 -31.12 12.33 40.31
N ILE A 329 -30.36 13.31 39.79
CA ILE A 329 -30.03 14.56 40.49
C ILE A 329 -31.30 15.40 40.72
N ALA A 330 -32.25 15.37 39.79
CA ALA A 330 -33.53 16.07 39.91
C ALA A 330 -34.54 15.37 40.85
N GLY A 331 -34.17 14.26 41.50
CA GLY A 331 -35.03 13.54 42.45
C GLY A 331 -36.14 12.70 41.80
N LEU A 332 -36.06 12.45 40.49
CA LEU A 332 -36.99 11.61 39.74
C LEU A 332 -36.43 10.18 39.63
N TRP A 333 -36.49 9.44 40.72
CA TRP A 333 -35.80 8.15 40.91
C TRP A 333 -36.31 7.04 39.99
N THR A 334 -37.62 6.94 39.78
CA THR A 334 -38.22 5.89 38.94
C THR A 334 -37.82 5.97 37.46
N PRO A 335 -37.89 7.12 36.77
CA PRO A 335 -37.38 7.22 35.40
C PRO A 335 -35.84 7.16 35.33
N ALA A 336 -35.13 7.66 36.34
CA ALA A 336 -33.66 7.60 36.38
C ALA A 336 -33.14 6.16 36.38
N LEU A 337 -33.68 5.31 37.26
CA LEU A 337 -33.29 3.90 37.33
C LEU A 337 -33.65 3.15 36.05
N GLY A 338 -34.81 3.43 35.45
CA GLY A 338 -35.21 2.82 34.17
C GLY A 338 -34.22 3.11 33.04
N VAL A 339 -33.78 4.36 32.89
CA VAL A 339 -32.84 4.77 31.83
C VAL A 339 -31.43 4.19 32.07
N ILE A 340 -30.96 4.18 33.31
CA ILE A 340 -29.63 3.65 33.66
C ILE A 340 -29.58 2.12 33.46
N ILE A 341 -30.60 1.40 33.91
CA ILE A 341 -30.67 -0.06 33.72
C ILE A 341 -30.82 -0.41 32.24
N GLY A 342 -31.67 0.30 31.49
CA GLY A 342 -31.84 0.06 30.05
C GLY A 342 -30.56 0.29 29.24
N THR A 343 -29.82 1.36 29.54
CA THR A 343 -28.55 1.66 28.87
C THR A 343 -27.46 0.63 29.19
N THR A 344 -27.34 0.20 30.44
CA THR A 344 -26.36 -0.83 30.83
C THR A 344 -26.63 -2.19 30.15
N ILE A 345 -27.90 -2.61 30.05
CA ILE A 345 -28.27 -3.83 29.33
C ILE A 345 -27.91 -3.73 27.83
N LEU A 346 -28.23 -2.60 27.18
CA LEU A 346 -27.88 -2.36 25.76
C LEU A 346 -26.36 -2.41 25.52
N ALA A 347 -25.57 -1.88 26.45
CA ALA A 347 -24.10 -1.92 26.37
C ALA A 347 -23.56 -3.36 26.46
N LEU A 348 -24.11 -4.17 27.37
CA LEU A 348 -23.71 -5.57 27.56
C LEU A 348 -24.07 -6.43 26.34
N ILE A 349 -25.27 -6.26 25.78
CA ILE A 349 -25.69 -6.95 24.55
C ILE A 349 -24.76 -6.60 23.39
N PHE A 350 -24.45 -5.31 23.21
CA PHE A 350 -23.53 -4.86 22.16
C PHE A 350 -22.13 -5.46 22.32
N SER A 351 -21.59 -5.50 23.54
CA SER A 351 -20.30 -6.12 23.86
C SER A 351 -20.30 -7.64 23.58
N PHE A 352 -21.38 -8.34 23.96
CA PHE A 352 -21.53 -9.78 23.76
C PHE A 352 -21.61 -10.15 22.26
N VAL A 353 -22.41 -9.41 21.48
CA VAL A 353 -22.50 -9.58 20.02
C VAL A 353 -21.14 -9.35 19.36
N LYS A 354 -20.37 -8.36 19.84
CA LYS A 354 -19.01 -8.09 19.35
C LYS A 354 -18.03 -9.20 19.71
N HIS A 355 -18.16 -9.81 20.89
CA HIS A 355 -17.36 -10.95 21.30
C HIS A 355 -17.63 -12.19 20.43
N LEU A 356 -18.91 -12.49 20.16
CA LEU A 356 -19.32 -13.59 19.27
C LEU A 356 -18.85 -13.37 17.82
N ALA A 357 -18.92 -12.12 17.32
CA ALA A 357 -18.44 -11.78 15.98
C ALA A 357 -16.91 -11.94 15.81
N ARG A 358 -16.14 -11.94 16.90
CA ARG A 358 -14.67 -12.15 16.89
C ARG A 358 -14.26 -13.62 16.96
N ARG A 359 -15.16 -14.54 17.34
CA ARG A 359 -14.86 -15.98 17.51
C ARG A 359 -15.33 -16.89 16.37
N ARG A 360 -15.94 -16.36 15.29
CA ARG A 360 -16.24 -17.18 14.11
C ARG A 360 -14.95 -17.42 13.31
N PRO A 361 -14.57 -18.68 13.02
CA PRO A 361 -13.33 -19.04 12.33
C PRO A 361 -13.27 -18.53 10.89
#